data_AF-A0A929DAA2-F1
#
_entry.id   AF-A0A929DAA2-F1
#
_cell.length_a   1.000
_cell.length_b   1.000
_cell.length_c   1.000
_cell.angle_alpha   90.00
_cell.angle_beta   90.00
_cell.angle_gamma   90.00
#
_symmetry.space_group_name_H-M   'P 1'
#
loop_
_entity.id
_entity.type
_entity.pdbx_description
1 polymer ?
#
loop_
_entity_poly.entity_id
_entity_poly.type
_entity_poly.pdbx_seq_one_letter_code
_entity_poly.pdbx_strand_id
1 'polypeptide(L)'
;MKDPKPVFTSRGTPATQGVCPVCGTKLFRMGNTPAHEGLDPEEHTVASKASARLANQPKMVIVESPAKARTVGRFLGKGYTVRASVGHVRDLPSNRMGVDIENDFKPHYVVPAKRKDVVRELRANVKNSSEVYLATDPDREGEAISWHLLQALKSAIGRRPVKRVEFHEITNDAIEHAFAHPREIDMQRVEAQQARRILDRIVGYTLSPLLRDKMGRRGLSAGRVQSVAVRLVVEREREIEAFVPEEYWSVEAELAKRSPPSASPPHGGGEREGRRSFIARLHRIRRAGRWEELELHSEDDVQAVVAELEKSVYTVTKVKEGQRRRKPAAPYTTSTMQQEASRRLRFTARRTMRFAQQLYEGVDLGDGPVGLITYMRTDSTNVAEQAQAEAREFIVEKYGAEFVPPKPPRYKTKAKGAQEAHEAIRPTSVLRTPKHLKPYLDRNQYRLYSLIWKRFVASQMAPAVYDTISVDILA
;
A
#
# COMPACT_ATOMS: atom_id res chain seq x y z
N MET A 1 -21.07 -61.54 -11.05
CA MET A 1 -20.89 -60.09 -11.31
C MET A 1 -19.94 -59.99 -12.48
N LYS A 2 -20.26 -59.19 -13.52
CA LYS A 2 -19.38 -58.93 -14.67
C LYS A 2 -18.43 -57.78 -14.30
N ASP A 3 -17.16 -57.90 -14.71
CA ASP A 3 -16.06 -56.95 -14.44
C ASP A 3 -15.93 -56.54 -12.95
N PRO A 4 -15.74 -57.50 -12.03
CA PRO A 4 -15.61 -57.20 -10.61
C PRO A 4 -14.32 -56.42 -10.35
N LYS A 5 -14.43 -55.26 -9.71
CA LYS A 5 -13.32 -54.42 -9.26
C LYS A 5 -13.30 -54.34 -7.74
N PRO A 6 -12.15 -54.62 -7.10
CA PRO A 6 -11.96 -54.37 -5.67
C PRO A 6 -11.97 -52.86 -5.40
N VAL A 7 -12.68 -52.44 -4.37
CA VAL A 7 -12.87 -51.03 -4.01
C VAL A 7 -13.07 -50.88 -2.51
N PHE A 8 -12.85 -49.69 -1.97
CA PHE A 8 -13.13 -49.38 -0.56
C PHE A 8 -14.35 -48.45 -0.46
N THR A 9 -15.09 -48.56 0.63
CA THR A 9 -16.13 -47.58 0.96
C THR A 9 -15.52 -46.32 1.56
N SER A 10 -16.28 -45.22 1.67
CA SER A 10 -15.82 -43.98 2.31
C SER A 10 -15.44 -44.11 3.80
N ARG A 11 -15.60 -45.30 4.39
CA ARG A 11 -15.16 -45.65 5.75
C ARG A 11 -13.95 -46.61 5.75
N GLY A 12 -13.31 -46.82 4.59
CA GLY A 12 -12.18 -47.74 4.44
C GLY A 12 -12.57 -49.22 4.46
N THR A 13 -13.86 -49.56 4.38
CA THR A 13 -14.30 -50.97 4.38
C THR A 13 -14.19 -51.58 2.98
N PRO A 14 -13.55 -52.75 2.81
CA PRO A 14 -13.44 -53.44 1.52
C PRO A 14 -14.79 -53.84 0.92
N ALA A 15 -14.92 -53.70 -0.39
CA ALA A 15 -16.09 -54.06 -1.17
C ALA A 15 -15.71 -54.41 -2.62
N THR A 16 -16.56 -55.13 -3.32
CA THR A 16 -16.41 -55.41 -4.75
C THR A 16 -17.55 -54.76 -5.51
N GLN A 17 -17.21 -53.97 -6.53
CA GLN A 17 -18.15 -53.34 -7.44
C GLN A 17 -18.08 -53.99 -8.82
N GLY A 18 -19.22 -54.10 -9.50
CA GLY A 18 -19.27 -54.59 -10.87
C GLY A 18 -20.71 -54.52 -11.39
N VAL A 19 -21.03 -55.28 -12.42
CA VAL A 19 -22.31 -55.15 -13.13
C VAL A 19 -23.08 -56.46 -13.13
N CYS A 20 -24.41 -56.40 -13.05
CA CYS A 20 -25.26 -57.56 -13.24
C CYS A 20 -25.19 -58.02 -14.70
N PRO A 21 -24.80 -59.27 -14.98
CA PRO A 21 -24.67 -59.76 -16.36
C PRO A 21 -26.02 -59.88 -17.08
N VAL A 22 -27.15 -59.90 -16.35
CA VAL A 22 -28.49 -60.05 -16.92
C VAL A 22 -29.15 -58.70 -17.22
N CYS A 23 -29.14 -57.77 -16.26
CA CYS A 23 -29.88 -56.51 -16.37
C CYS A 23 -28.99 -55.26 -16.43
N GLY A 24 -27.66 -55.39 -16.39
CA GLY A 24 -26.74 -54.26 -16.45
C GLY A 24 -26.71 -53.37 -15.20
N THR A 25 -27.48 -53.68 -14.16
CA THR A 25 -27.49 -52.91 -12.91
C THR A 25 -26.15 -53.00 -12.19
N LYS A 26 -25.63 -51.88 -11.68
CA LYS A 26 -24.43 -51.87 -10.82
C LYS A 26 -24.69 -52.68 -9.56
N LEU A 27 -23.86 -53.69 -9.32
CA LEU A 27 -23.87 -54.52 -8.12
C LEU A 27 -22.76 -54.04 -7.18
N PHE A 28 -23.01 -54.16 -5.87
CA PHE A 28 -22.06 -53.78 -4.82
C PHE A 28 -22.12 -54.85 -3.73
N ARG A 29 -20.99 -55.47 -3.40
CA ARG A 29 -20.91 -56.54 -2.40
C ARG A 29 -19.84 -56.21 -1.37
N MET A 30 -20.21 -56.17 -0.11
CA MET A 30 -19.26 -55.94 0.99
C MET A 30 -18.41 -57.20 1.22
N GLY A 31 -17.13 -57.02 1.54
CA GLY A 31 -16.24 -58.12 1.91
C GLY A 31 -14.80 -57.90 1.46
N ASN A 32 -13.87 -58.41 2.27
CA ASN A 32 -12.46 -58.49 1.88
C ASN A 32 -12.24 -59.71 0.99
N THR A 33 -11.41 -59.55 -0.04
CA THR A 33 -11.05 -60.62 -0.99
C THR A 33 -9.56 -60.50 -1.31
N PRO A 34 -8.89 -61.57 -1.78
CA PRO A 34 -7.47 -61.49 -2.17
C PRO A 34 -7.16 -60.35 -3.16
N ALA A 35 -8.12 -59.97 -4.00
CA ALA A 35 -8.00 -58.83 -4.90
C ALA A 35 -7.82 -57.45 -4.20
N HIS A 36 -7.97 -57.34 -2.88
CA HIS A 36 -7.70 -56.11 -2.12
C HIS A 36 -6.26 -56.06 -1.56
N GLU A 37 -5.50 -57.15 -1.64
CA GLU A 37 -4.13 -57.19 -1.16
C GLU A 37 -3.25 -56.26 -1.99
N GLY A 38 -2.50 -55.38 -1.33
CA GLY A 38 -1.61 -54.41 -1.96
C GLY A 38 -2.31 -53.17 -2.54
N LEU A 39 -3.62 -53.01 -2.39
CA LEU A 39 -4.35 -51.81 -2.80
C LEU A 39 -4.36 -50.75 -1.69
N ASP A 40 -4.08 -49.50 -2.05
CA ASP A 40 -4.26 -48.36 -1.15
C ASP A 40 -5.76 -48.05 -0.94
N PRO A 41 -6.27 -48.10 0.31
CA PRO A 41 -7.65 -47.76 0.62
C PRO A 41 -8.07 -46.36 0.16
N GLU A 42 -7.18 -45.36 0.18
CA GLU A 42 -7.52 -44.00 -0.24
C GLU A 42 -7.69 -43.89 -1.77
N GLU A 43 -6.80 -44.52 -2.54
CA GLU A 43 -6.85 -44.52 -4.01
C GLU A 43 -8.00 -45.35 -4.58
N HIS A 44 -8.40 -46.41 -3.88
CA HIS A 44 -9.41 -47.37 -4.34
C HIS A 44 -10.78 -47.15 -3.68
N THR A 45 -10.97 -46.05 -2.94
CA THR A 45 -12.27 -45.71 -2.36
C THR A 45 -13.27 -45.24 -3.42
N VAL A 46 -14.43 -45.90 -3.51
CA VAL A 46 -15.54 -45.39 -4.32
C VAL A 46 -16.14 -44.19 -3.62
N ALA A 47 -15.95 -43.00 -4.20
CA ALA A 47 -16.61 -41.80 -3.73
C ALA A 47 -18.12 -42.02 -3.70
N SER A 48 -18.75 -41.76 -2.55
CA SER A 48 -20.21 -41.80 -2.44
C SER A 48 -20.83 -40.88 -3.49
N LYS A 49 -22.06 -41.14 -3.96
CA LYS A 49 -22.77 -40.21 -4.88
C LYS A 49 -22.79 -38.77 -4.35
N ALA A 50 -22.82 -38.60 -3.03
CA ALA A 50 -22.71 -37.30 -2.36
C ALA A 50 -21.30 -36.69 -2.46
N SER A 51 -20.25 -37.48 -2.28
CA SER A 51 -18.84 -37.04 -2.42
C SER A 51 -18.48 -36.70 -3.87
N ALA A 52 -18.92 -37.51 -4.85
CA ALA A 52 -18.72 -37.23 -6.27
C ALA A 52 -19.49 -35.96 -6.72
N ARG A 53 -20.70 -35.75 -6.17
CA ARG A 53 -21.46 -34.51 -6.39
C ARG A 53 -20.79 -33.29 -5.76
N LEU A 54 -20.15 -33.45 -4.59
CA LEU A 54 -19.39 -32.39 -3.93
C LEU A 54 -18.12 -32.03 -4.72
N ALA A 55 -17.41 -33.01 -5.28
CA ALA A 55 -16.21 -32.79 -6.10
C ALA A 55 -16.50 -31.98 -7.38
N ASN A 56 -17.70 -32.14 -7.95
CA ASN A 56 -18.15 -31.39 -9.13
C ASN A 56 -18.73 -29.99 -8.80
N GLN A 57 -18.77 -29.58 -7.54
CA GLN A 57 -19.22 -28.24 -7.16
C GLN A 57 -18.10 -27.20 -7.32
N PRO A 58 -18.45 -25.96 -7.71
CA PRO A 58 -17.47 -24.89 -7.83
C PRO A 58 -16.79 -24.62 -6.48
N LYS A 59 -15.53 -24.21 -6.54
CA LYS A 59 -14.78 -23.78 -5.36
C LYS A 59 -15.28 -22.41 -4.91
N MET A 60 -15.44 -22.19 -3.61
CA MET A 60 -15.88 -20.89 -3.10
C MET A 60 -14.67 -20.00 -2.80
N VAL A 61 -14.71 -18.72 -3.21
CA VAL A 61 -13.71 -17.72 -2.85
C VAL A 61 -14.40 -16.56 -2.14
N ILE A 62 -13.90 -16.20 -0.96
CA ILE A 62 -14.41 -15.07 -0.19
C ILE A 62 -13.36 -13.97 -0.12
N VAL A 63 -13.70 -12.78 -0.59
CA VAL A 63 -12.87 -11.56 -0.55
C VAL A 63 -13.56 -10.45 0.26
N GLU A 64 -12.86 -9.37 0.61
CA GLU A 64 -13.47 -8.33 1.44
C GLU A 64 -14.44 -7.39 0.70
N SER A 65 -14.25 -7.13 -0.59
CA SER A 65 -15.02 -6.12 -1.33
C SER A 65 -15.63 -6.64 -2.64
N PRO A 66 -16.76 -6.07 -3.10
CA PRO A 66 -17.38 -6.46 -4.36
C PRO A 66 -16.52 -6.18 -5.60
N ALA A 67 -15.70 -5.11 -5.58
CA ALA A 67 -14.81 -4.78 -6.69
C ALA A 67 -13.74 -5.86 -6.86
N LYS A 68 -13.06 -6.24 -5.77
CA LYS A 68 -12.12 -7.35 -5.75
C LYS A 68 -12.76 -8.67 -6.19
N ALA A 69 -14.01 -8.92 -5.80
CA ALA A 69 -14.72 -10.13 -6.20
C ALA A 69 -14.90 -10.24 -7.72
N ARG A 70 -15.20 -9.13 -8.40
CA ARG A 70 -15.30 -9.08 -9.86
C ARG A 70 -13.95 -9.30 -10.52
N THR A 71 -12.91 -8.63 -10.04
CA THR A 71 -11.55 -8.72 -10.62
C THR A 71 -10.96 -10.12 -10.44
N VAL A 72 -11.02 -10.68 -9.23
CA VAL A 72 -10.53 -12.04 -8.96
C VAL A 72 -11.37 -13.10 -9.70
N GLY A 73 -12.70 -12.91 -9.76
CA GLY A 73 -13.59 -13.81 -10.51
C GLY A 73 -13.28 -13.89 -12.00
N ARG A 74 -12.83 -12.79 -12.62
CA ARG A 74 -12.38 -12.76 -14.01
C ARG A 74 -11.21 -13.71 -14.24
N PHE A 75 -10.18 -13.67 -13.38
CA PHE A 75 -8.97 -14.47 -13.54
C PHE A 75 -9.18 -15.95 -13.21
N LEU A 76 -10.00 -16.27 -12.21
CA LEU A 76 -10.23 -17.67 -11.80
C LEU A 76 -11.20 -18.45 -12.72
N GLY A 77 -12.07 -17.75 -13.45
CA GLY A 77 -13.01 -18.35 -14.38
C GLY A 77 -14.13 -19.18 -13.73
N LYS A 78 -14.80 -20.03 -14.54
CA LYS A 78 -16.07 -20.69 -14.19
C LYS A 78 -15.99 -21.75 -13.09
N GLY A 79 -14.79 -22.23 -12.75
CA GLY A 79 -14.58 -23.20 -11.67
C GLY A 79 -14.75 -22.64 -10.26
N TYR A 80 -14.86 -21.31 -10.13
CA TYR A 80 -14.89 -20.62 -8.85
C TYR A 80 -16.13 -19.74 -8.70
N THR A 81 -16.76 -19.81 -7.54
CA THR A 81 -17.78 -18.84 -7.09
C THR A 81 -17.11 -17.81 -6.20
N VAL A 82 -16.95 -16.58 -6.67
CA VAL A 82 -16.36 -15.49 -5.88
C VAL A 82 -17.45 -14.62 -5.25
N ARG A 83 -17.36 -14.37 -3.94
CA ARG A 83 -18.29 -13.50 -3.18
C ARG A 83 -17.53 -12.58 -2.23
N ALA A 84 -18.17 -11.46 -1.89
CA ALA A 84 -17.61 -10.46 -0.99
C ALA A 84 -18.24 -10.57 0.42
N SER A 85 -17.41 -10.45 1.46
CA SER A 85 -17.87 -10.33 2.86
C SER A 85 -18.33 -8.91 3.22
N VAL A 86 -17.98 -7.92 2.37
CA VAL A 86 -18.22 -6.49 2.59
C VAL A 86 -17.53 -6.00 3.87
N GLY A 87 -16.30 -6.46 4.09
CA GLY A 87 -15.47 -6.21 5.29
C GLY A 87 -15.72 -7.21 6.42
N HIS A 88 -15.63 -6.71 7.66
CA HIS A 88 -15.83 -7.52 8.88
C HIS A 88 -17.27 -8.06 9.00
N VAL A 89 -17.38 -9.37 9.25
CA VAL A 89 -18.66 -10.09 9.45
C VAL A 89 -19.05 -10.26 10.92
N ARG A 90 -18.07 -10.15 11.82
CA ARG A 90 -18.23 -10.20 13.28
C ARG A 90 -17.57 -8.97 13.88
N ASP A 91 -18.10 -8.49 15.01
CA ASP A 91 -17.50 -7.41 15.79
C ASP A 91 -17.90 -7.55 17.27
N LEU A 92 -17.23 -6.82 18.14
CA LEU A 92 -17.64 -6.67 19.54
C LEU A 92 -19.00 -5.94 19.60
N PRO A 93 -19.89 -6.27 20.54
CA PRO A 93 -21.19 -5.62 20.68
C PRO A 93 -21.05 -4.11 20.84
N SER A 94 -21.97 -3.33 20.27
CA SER A 94 -21.93 -1.87 20.29
C SER A 94 -22.46 -1.25 21.58
N ASN A 95 -23.21 -2.01 22.39
CA ASN A 95 -23.92 -1.53 23.57
C ASN A 95 -23.29 -1.95 24.90
N ARG A 96 -22.21 -2.73 24.88
CA ARG A 96 -21.51 -3.21 26.09
C ARG A 96 -20.03 -3.46 25.79
N MET A 97 -19.22 -3.58 26.85
CA MET A 97 -17.76 -3.79 26.73
C MET A 97 -17.41 -4.93 25.78
N GLY A 98 -18.07 -6.09 25.93
CA GLY A 98 -17.87 -7.23 25.04
C GLY A 98 -16.49 -7.89 25.18
N VAL A 99 -15.71 -7.50 26.18
CA VAL A 99 -14.42 -8.08 26.54
C VAL A 99 -14.52 -8.43 28.02
N ASP A 100 -14.21 -9.69 28.34
CA ASP A 100 -14.12 -10.17 29.71
C ASP A 100 -12.71 -9.91 30.25
N ILE A 101 -12.57 -8.85 31.04
CA ILE A 101 -11.26 -8.38 31.55
C ILE A 101 -10.71 -9.34 32.61
N GLU A 102 -11.59 -9.95 33.40
CA GLU A 102 -11.21 -10.83 34.51
C GLU A 102 -10.75 -12.20 34.01
N ASN A 103 -11.21 -12.63 32.83
CA ASN A 103 -10.89 -13.94 32.26
C ASN A 103 -10.06 -13.81 30.99
N ASP A 104 -8.82 -13.32 31.11
CA ASP A 104 -7.82 -13.29 30.04
C ASP A 104 -8.28 -12.52 28.79
N PHE A 105 -8.96 -11.39 29.00
CA PHE A 105 -9.43 -10.49 27.95
C PHE A 105 -10.30 -11.15 26.87
N LYS A 106 -11.01 -12.23 27.20
CA LYS A 106 -11.79 -13.02 26.22
C LYS A 106 -12.82 -12.14 25.50
N PRO A 107 -12.74 -12.00 24.15
CA PRO A 107 -13.67 -11.18 23.40
C PRO A 107 -14.96 -11.94 23.05
N HIS A 108 -16.11 -11.31 23.29
CA HIS A 108 -17.41 -11.80 22.87
C HIS A 108 -17.84 -11.15 21.55
N TYR A 109 -17.53 -11.79 20.43
CA TYR A 109 -17.94 -11.31 19.12
C TYR A 109 -19.35 -11.74 18.72
N VAL A 110 -20.10 -10.81 18.17
CA VAL A 110 -21.44 -11.02 17.61
C VAL A 110 -21.44 -10.74 16.10
N VAL A 111 -22.41 -11.29 15.38
CA VAL A 111 -22.68 -10.88 13.98
C VAL A 111 -23.58 -9.64 14.03
N PRO A 112 -23.11 -8.46 13.60
CA PRO A 112 -23.93 -7.25 13.62
C PRO A 112 -25.18 -7.43 12.76
N ALA A 113 -26.31 -6.79 13.13
CA ALA A 113 -27.58 -6.92 12.41
C ALA A 113 -27.43 -6.67 10.89
N LYS A 114 -26.71 -5.60 10.53
CA LYS A 114 -26.39 -5.23 9.13
C LYS A 114 -25.57 -6.26 8.34
N ARG A 115 -25.01 -7.29 8.99
CA ARG A 115 -24.20 -8.35 8.36
C ARG A 115 -24.90 -9.70 8.31
N LYS A 116 -26.08 -9.84 8.91
CA LYS A 116 -26.81 -11.12 8.97
C LYS A 116 -27.14 -11.65 7.58
N ASP A 117 -27.59 -10.79 6.66
CA ASP A 117 -27.95 -11.20 5.29
C ASP A 117 -26.72 -11.69 4.50
N VAL A 118 -25.61 -10.96 4.59
CA VAL A 118 -24.33 -11.35 3.95
C VAL A 118 -23.86 -12.71 4.49
N VAL A 119 -23.87 -12.90 5.82
CA VAL A 119 -23.48 -14.19 6.41
C VAL A 119 -24.42 -15.31 5.99
N ARG A 120 -25.73 -15.06 5.89
CA ARG A 120 -26.71 -16.04 5.40
C ARG A 120 -26.41 -16.45 3.96
N GLU A 121 -26.13 -15.49 3.07
CA GLU A 121 -25.78 -15.75 1.68
C GLU A 121 -24.47 -16.53 1.57
N LEU A 122 -23.43 -16.13 2.31
CA LEU A 122 -22.15 -16.85 2.33
C LEU A 122 -22.32 -18.29 2.84
N ARG A 123 -23.15 -18.52 3.86
CA ARG A 123 -23.47 -19.88 4.33
C ARG A 123 -24.13 -20.74 3.24
N ALA A 124 -25.04 -20.16 2.46
CA ALA A 124 -25.67 -20.88 1.35
C ALA A 124 -24.66 -21.25 0.26
N ASN A 125 -23.79 -20.31 -0.14
CA ASN A 125 -22.76 -20.57 -1.14
C ASN A 125 -21.73 -21.61 -0.66
N VAL A 126 -21.26 -21.53 0.59
CA VAL A 126 -20.31 -22.49 1.17
C VAL A 126 -20.89 -23.91 1.26
N LYS A 127 -22.20 -24.05 1.51
CA LYS A 127 -22.84 -25.38 1.50
C LYS A 127 -22.84 -26.01 0.10
N ASN A 128 -22.78 -25.19 -0.94
CA ASN A 128 -22.80 -25.60 -2.34
C ASN A 128 -21.41 -25.56 -2.99
N SER A 129 -20.33 -25.57 -2.19
CA SER A 129 -18.95 -25.62 -2.69
C SER A 129 -18.19 -26.85 -2.24
N SER A 130 -17.19 -27.24 -3.03
CA SER A 130 -16.22 -28.31 -2.74
C SER A 130 -15.19 -27.87 -1.70
N GLU A 131 -14.61 -26.70 -1.90
CA GLU A 131 -13.58 -26.08 -1.05
C GLU A 131 -13.91 -24.61 -0.78
N VAL A 132 -13.26 -24.01 0.21
CA VAL A 132 -13.38 -22.59 0.55
C VAL A 132 -12.00 -21.92 0.56
N TYR A 133 -11.83 -20.86 -0.22
CA TYR A 133 -10.65 -20.02 -0.26
C TYR A 133 -10.97 -18.68 0.41
N LEU A 134 -10.14 -18.28 1.36
CA LEU A 134 -10.19 -16.98 2.02
C LEU A 134 -9.12 -16.10 1.39
N ALA A 135 -9.53 -15.13 0.57
CA ALA A 135 -8.67 -14.30 -0.26
C ALA A 135 -8.73 -12.81 0.17
N THR A 136 -8.71 -12.59 1.48
CA THR A 136 -8.70 -11.23 2.06
C THR A 136 -7.33 -10.57 1.89
N ASP A 137 -7.27 -9.26 2.10
CA ASP A 137 -6.03 -8.48 2.00
C ASP A 137 -4.83 -9.05 2.78
N PRO A 138 -3.60 -8.78 2.32
CA PRO A 138 -2.34 -9.27 2.91
C PRO A 138 -1.91 -8.46 4.15
N ASP A 139 -2.86 -8.11 5.03
CA ASP A 139 -2.57 -7.41 6.28
C ASP A 139 -3.24 -8.11 7.48
N ARG A 140 -2.90 -7.67 8.70
CA ARG A 140 -3.51 -8.22 9.92
C ARG A 140 -5.04 -8.06 9.99
N GLU A 141 -5.60 -7.03 9.34
CA GLU A 141 -7.05 -6.83 9.30
C GLU A 141 -7.70 -7.87 8.38
N GLY A 142 -7.11 -8.10 7.21
CA GLY A 142 -7.50 -9.17 6.29
C GLY A 142 -7.40 -10.55 6.96
N GLU A 143 -6.35 -10.81 7.74
CA GLU A 143 -6.20 -12.06 8.47
C GLU A 143 -7.30 -12.25 9.52
N ALA A 144 -7.61 -11.21 10.30
CA ALA A 144 -8.70 -11.24 11.27
C ALA A 144 -10.08 -11.41 10.59
N ILE A 145 -10.31 -10.81 9.42
CA ILE A 145 -11.54 -11.03 8.63
C ILE A 145 -11.65 -12.50 8.22
N SER A 146 -10.56 -13.09 7.71
CA SER A 146 -10.50 -14.51 7.35
C SER A 146 -10.83 -15.41 8.54
N TRP A 147 -10.25 -15.14 9.71
CA TRP A 147 -10.58 -15.86 10.93
C TRP A 147 -12.04 -15.66 11.35
N HIS A 148 -12.57 -14.44 11.31
CA HIS A 148 -13.97 -14.18 11.63
C HIS A 148 -14.94 -14.88 10.69
N LEU A 149 -14.61 -14.97 9.40
CA LEU A 149 -15.37 -15.75 8.41
C LEU A 149 -15.37 -17.23 8.74
N LEU A 150 -14.20 -17.81 9.03
CA LEU A 150 -14.07 -19.21 9.45
C LEU A 150 -14.98 -19.52 10.64
N GLN A 151 -14.97 -18.67 11.66
CA GLN A 151 -15.81 -18.84 12.85
C GLN A 151 -17.31 -18.62 12.55
N ALA A 152 -17.68 -17.61 11.77
CA ALA A 152 -19.08 -17.30 11.44
C ALA A 152 -19.72 -18.39 10.54
N LEU A 153 -18.90 -19.04 9.72
CA LEU A 153 -19.30 -20.03 8.72
C LEU A 153 -18.99 -21.47 9.15
N LYS A 154 -18.46 -21.70 10.36
CA LYS A 154 -18.03 -23.01 10.88
C LYS A 154 -19.05 -24.13 10.62
N SER A 155 -20.33 -23.88 10.90
CA SER A 155 -21.40 -24.87 10.70
C SER A 155 -21.71 -25.16 9.22
N ALA A 156 -21.49 -24.20 8.32
CA ALA A 156 -21.66 -24.39 6.89
C ALA A 156 -20.45 -25.08 6.26
N ILE A 157 -19.24 -24.75 6.72
CA ILE A 157 -17.97 -25.33 6.25
C ILE A 157 -17.95 -26.84 6.53
N GLY A 158 -18.30 -27.26 7.75
CA GLY A 158 -18.27 -28.67 8.13
C GLY A 158 -16.86 -29.23 8.04
N ARG A 159 -16.65 -30.23 7.17
CA ARG A 159 -15.35 -30.89 6.93
C ARG A 159 -14.66 -30.45 5.62
N ARG A 160 -15.17 -29.42 4.94
CA ARG A 160 -14.60 -28.94 3.68
C ARG A 160 -13.21 -28.33 3.92
N PRO A 161 -12.26 -28.52 2.98
CA PRO A 161 -10.97 -27.83 3.04
C PRO A 161 -11.15 -26.31 3.02
N VAL A 162 -10.42 -25.62 3.89
CA VAL A 162 -10.34 -24.16 3.92
C VAL A 162 -8.88 -23.75 3.69
N LYS A 163 -8.66 -22.85 2.72
CA LYS A 163 -7.33 -22.40 2.31
C LYS A 163 -7.25 -20.88 2.40
N ARG A 164 -6.14 -20.32 2.91
CA ARG A 164 -5.87 -18.88 2.93
C ARG A 164 -4.97 -18.53 1.75
N VAL A 165 -5.41 -17.59 0.92
CA VAL A 165 -4.69 -17.12 -0.28
C VAL A 165 -4.36 -15.65 -0.14
N GLU A 166 -3.10 -15.29 -0.36
CA GLU A 166 -2.58 -13.94 -0.19
C GLU A 166 -1.91 -13.47 -1.49
N PHE A 167 -2.20 -12.25 -1.91
CA PHE A 167 -1.59 -11.61 -3.08
C PHE A 167 -1.45 -10.12 -2.82
N HIS A 168 -0.38 -9.53 -3.37
CA HIS A 168 -0.05 -8.10 -3.20
C HIS A 168 -0.42 -7.26 -4.43
N GLU A 169 -0.89 -7.89 -5.50
CA GLU A 169 -1.45 -7.26 -6.69
C GLU A 169 -2.49 -8.18 -7.32
N ILE A 170 -3.40 -7.62 -8.12
CA ILE A 170 -4.51 -8.36 -8.75
C ILE A 170 -4.27 -8.42 -10.26
N THR A 171 -3.30 -9.25 -10.63
CA THR A 171 -2.90 -9.60 -12.00
C THR A 171 -3.18 -11.10 -12.23
N ASN A 172 -3.20 -11.56 -13.49
CA ASN A 172 -3.43 -12.97 -13.78
C ASN A 172 -2.38 -13.86 -13.09
N ASP A 173 -1.10 -13.55 -13.33
CA ASP A 173 0.04 -14.32 -12.83
C ASP A 173 0.10 -14.34 -11.30
N ALA A 174 -0.15 -13.21 -10.65
CA ALA A 174 -0.16 -13.14 -9.18
C ALA A 174 -1.32 -13.96 -8.58
N ILE A 175 -2.50 -13.97 -9.22
CA ILE A 175 -3.64 -14.76 -8.76
C ILE A 175 -3.38 -16.24 -8.98
N GLU A 176 -2.92 -16.66 -10.15
CA GLU A 176 -2.58 -18.06 -10.42
C GLU A 176 -1.54 -18.59 -9.42
N HIS A 177 -0.45 -17.84 -9.22
CA HIS A 177 0.59 -18.20 -8.27
C HIS A 177 0.06 -18.31 -6.84
N ALA A 178 -0.78 -17.37 -6.40
CA ALA A 178 -1.32 -17.35 -5.04
C ALA A 178 -2.28 -18.52 -4.77
N PHE A 179 -3.07 -18.94 -5.77
CA PHE A 179 -3.97 -20.09 -5.65
C PHE A 179 -3.25 -21.44 -5.74
N ALA A 180 -2.06 -21.48 -6.35
CA ALA A 180 -1.19 -22.65 -6.35
C ALA A 180 -0.47 -22.86 -5.00
N HIS A 181 -0.24 -21.78 -4.23
CA HIS A 181 0.49 -21.81 -2.95
C HIS A 181 -0.36 -21.28 -1.77
N PRO A 182 -1.50 -21.91 -1.44
CA PRO A 182 -2.28 -21.52 -0.29
C PRO A 182 -1.54 -21.82 1.02
N ARG A 183 -1.85 -21.06 2.07
CA ARG A 183 -1.36 -21.28 3.43
C ARG A 183 -2.50 -21.48 4.42
N GLU A 184 -2.15 -21.74 5.68
CA GLU A 184 -3.09 -21.67 6.80
C GLU A 184 -3.25 -20.23 7.30
N ILE A 185 -4.25 -20.00 8.15
CA ILE A 185 -4.46 -18.71 8.81
C ILE A 185 -3.32 -18.50 9.82
N ASP A 186 -2.69 -17.33 9.75
CA ASP A 186 -1.66 -16.90 10.68
C ASP A 186 -2.32 -16.38 11.96
N MET A 187 -2.36 -17.25 12.98
CA MET A 187 -2.98 -16.92 14.26
C MET A 187 -2.28 -15.79 15.01
N GLN A 188 -0.97 -15.58 14.80
CA GLN A 188 -0.25 -14.45 15.44
C GLN A 188 -0.72 -13.11 14.88
N ARG A 189 -0.94 -13.03 13.56
CA ARG A 189 -1.54 -11.83 12.92
C ARG A 189 -2.97 -11.59 13.41
N VAL A 190 -3.77 -12.65 13.58
CA VAL A 190 -5.12 -12.56 14.13
C VAL A 190 -5.07 -12.01 15.56
N GLU A 191 -4.28 -12.63 16.43
CA GLU A 191 -4.13 -12.23 17.84
C GLU A 191 -3.62 -10.79 17.97
N ALA A 192 -2.67 -10.37 17.13
CA ALA A 192 -2.20 -8.98 17.10
C ALA A 192 -3.32 -7.98 16.73
N GLN A 193 -4.21 -8.36 15.81
CA GLN A 193 -5.39 -7.55 15.46
C GLN A 193 -6.41 -7.53 16.61
N GLN A 194 -6.67 -8.68 17.24
CA GLN A 194 -7.60 -8.80 18.36
C GLN A 194 -7.12 -8.02 19.58
N ALA A 195 -5.85 -8.13 19.94
CA ALA A 195 -5.23 -7.37 21.03
C ALA A 195 -5.38 -5.86 20.80
N ARG A 196 -5.12 -5.38 19.57
CA ARG A 196 -5.39 -3.98 19.20
C ARG A 196 -6.86 -3.62 19.38
N ARG A 197 -7.78 -4.46 18.91
CA ARG A 197 -9.24 -4.22 18.98
C ARG A 197 -9.73 -4.15 20.43
N ILE A 198 -9.23 -5.04 21.29
CA ILE A 198 -9.52 -5.09 22.73
C ILE A 198 -8.95 -3.85 23.42
N LEU A 199 -7.70 -3.49 23.15
CA LEU A 199 -7.07 -2.31 23.74
C LEU A 199 -7.83 -1.03 23.41
N ASP A 200 -8.19 -0.85 22.13
CA ASP A 200 -8.97 0.31 21.69
C ASP A 200 -10.38 0.31 22.32
N ARG A 201 -10.97 -0.87 22.54
CA ARG A 201 -12.25 -1.04 23.23
C ARG A 201 -12.16 -0.62 24.70
N ILE A 202 -11.14 -1.09 25.42
CA ILE A 202 -10.92 -0.77 26.83
C ILE A 202 -10.78 0.74 27.01
N VAL A 203 -9.83 1.36 26.31
CA VAL A 203 -9.58 2.81 26.40
C VAL A 203 -10.83 3.62 26.05
N GLY A 204 -11.53 3.24 24.98
CA GLY A 204 -12.72 3.95 24.52
C GLY A 204 -13.87 3.90 25.55
N TYR A 205 -14.16 2.70 26.10
CA TYR A 205 -15.28 2.54 27.04
C TYR A 205 -14.99 3.10 28.43
N THR A 206 -13.73 3.05 28.90
CA THR A 206 -13.38 3.57 30.23
C THR A 206 -13.23 5.09 30.24
N LEU A 207 -12.56 5.69 29.24
CA LEU A 207 -12.23 7.12 29.28
C LEU A 207 -13.29 8.03 28.64
N SER A 208 -14.07 7.55 27.67
CA SER A 208 -15.06 8.42 27.01
C SER A 208 -16.16 8.95 27.95
N PRO A 209 -16.70 8.18 28.92
CA PRO A 209 -17.60 8.71 29.94
C PRO A 209 -16.97 9.85 30.74
N LEU A 210 -15.76 9.64 31.25
CA LEU A 210 -15.03 10.66 32.01
C LEU A 210 -14.82 11.95 31.21
N LEU A 211 -14.47 11.85 29.92
CA LEU A 211 -14.32 13.02 29.05
C LEU A 211 -15.63 13.80 28.88
N ARG A 212 -16.76 13.10 28.72
CA ARG A 212 -18.06 13.75 28.61
C ARG A 212 -18.44 14.46 29.91
N ASP A 213 -18.20 13.81 31.05
CA ASP A 213 -18.53 14.34 32.37
C ASP A 213 -17.68 15.57 32.72
N LYS A 214 -16.38 15.56 32.39
CA LYS A 214 -15.46 16.65 32.70
C LYS A 214 -15.51 17.82 31.71
N MET A 215 -15.78 17.56 30.43
CA MET A 215 -15.78 18.60 29.41
C MET A 215 -17.18 19.14 29.08
N GLY A 216 -18.25 18.55 29.65
CA GLY A 216 -19.63 18.98 29.43
C GLY A 216 -20.13 18.82 27.99
N ARG A 217 -19.40 18.11 27.11
CA ARG A 217 -19.72 17.97 25.69
C ARG A 217 -20.13 16.54 25.34
N ARG A 218 -21.36 16.39 24.85
CA ARG A 218 -21.86 15.13 24.29
C ARG A 218 -21.11 14.81 22.98
N GLY A 219 -20.84 13.53 22.75
CA GLY A 219 -20.21 13.05 21.51
C GLY A 219 -18.68 13.03 21.50
N LEU A 220 -18.01 13.42 22.59
CA LEU A 220 -16.56 13.24 22.71
C LEU A 220 -16.20 11.76 22.90
N SER A 221 -15.13 11.34 22.22
CA SER A 221 -14.58 9.99 22.29
C SER A 221 -13.10 10.04 22.69
N ALA A 222 -12.73 9.18 23.65
CA ALA A 222 -11.34 8.89 23.93
C ALA A 222 -10.81 7.85 22.94
N GLY A 223 -9.62 8.07 22.41
CA GLY A 223 -8.96 7.10 21.56
C GLY A 223 -7.46 7.21 21.71
N ARG A 224 -6.79 6.09 22.02
CA ARG A 224 -5.36 6.04 22.35
C ARG A 224 -4.45 6.70 21.31
N VAL A 225 -4.74 6.52 20.02
CA VAL A 225 -3.97 7.13 18.92
C VAL A 225 -4.48 8.53 18.57
N GLN A 226 -5.80 8.73 18.62
CA GLN A 226 -6.43 10.01 18.29
C GLN A 226 -6.01 11.12 19.26
N SER A 227 -5.98 10.83 20.56
CA SER A 227 -5.60 11.80 21.59
C SER A 227 -4.17 12.29 21.42
N VAL A 228 -3.23 11.41 21.07
CA VAL A 228 -1.83 11.77 20.79
C VAL A 228 -1.74 12.64 19.52
N ALA A 229 -2.48 12.31 18.47
CA ALA A 229 -2.49 13.13 17.26
C ALA A 229 -3.04 14.54 17.51
N VAL A 230 -4.11 14.66 18.31
CA VAL A 230 -4.64 15.98 18.73
C VAL A 230 -3.62 16.72 19.59
N ARG A 231 -2.96 16.02 20.52
CA ARG A 231 -1.89 16.60 21.36
C ARG A 231 -0.78 17.23 20.51
N LEU A 232 -0.29 16.55 19.48
CA LEU A 232 0.76 17.10 18.60
C LEU A 232 0.34 18.40 17.90
N VAL A 233 -0.94 18.51 17.50
CA VAL A 233 -1.47 19.74 16.90
C VAL A 233 -1.54 20.86 17.93
N VAL A 234 -2.03 20.56 19.13
CA VAL A 234 -2.14 21.54 20.22
C VAL A 234 -0.76 22.00 20.70
N GLU A 235 0.22 21.10 20.80
CA GLU A 235 1.60 21.46 21.16
C GLU A 235 2.22 22.39 20.12
N ARG A 236 2.04 22.12 18.81
CA ARG A 236 2.48 23.04 17.76
C ARG A 236 1.77 24.39 17.83
N GLU A 237 0.47 24.43 18.11
CA GLU A 237 -0.24 25.70 18.22
C GLU A 237 0.31 26.54 19.39
N ARG A 238 0.58 25.90 20.54
CA ARG A 238 1.20 26.57 21.69
C ARG A 238 2.61 27.06 21.40
N GLU A 239 3.40 26.32 20.61
CA GLU A 239 4.71 26.78 20.13
C GLU A 239 4.57 28.04 19.27
N ILE A 240 3.54 28.13 18.42
CA ILE A 240 3.26 29.30 17.58
C ILE A 240 2.78 30.47 18.42
N GLU A 241 1.88 30.26 19.38
CA GLU A 241 1.39 31.30 20.30
C GLU A 241 2.49 31.87 21.19
N ALA A 242 3.46 31.04 21.60
CA ALA A 242 4.60 31.43 22.41
C ALA A 242 5.77 32.01 21.58
N PHE A 243 5.69 31.98 20.25
CA PHE A 243 6.75 32.48 19.39
C PHE A 243 6.78 34.02 19.44
N VAL A 244 7.93 34.57 19.83
CA VAL A 244 8.21 36.00 19.77
C VAL A 244 8.98 36.28 18.48
N PRO A 245 8.39 36.99 17.49
CA PRO A 245 9.11 37.34 16.27
C PRO A 245 10.26 38.29 16.57
N GLU A 246 11.43 37.99 16.01
CA GLU A 246 12.61 38.86 16.04
C GLU A 246 12.84 39.45 14.65
N GLU A 247 13.08 40.76 14.62
CA GLU A 247 13.43 41.46 13.39
C GLU A 247 14.85 41.07 12.98
N TYR A 248 15.01 40.71 11.70
CA TYR A 248 16.30 40.47 11.08
C TYR A 248 16.28 40.93 9.61
N TRP A 249 17.42 41.39 9.13
CA TRP A 249 17.58 41.86 7.77
C TRP A 249 18.64 41.07 7.00
N SER A 250 18.46 40.97 5.68
CA SER A 250 19.45 40.43 4.77
C SER A 250 19.78 41.47 3.69
N VAL A 251 21.07 41.66 3.42
CA VAL A 251 21.53 42.55 2.36
C VAL A 251 21.94 41.73 1.14
N GLU A 252 21.39 42.09 -0.01
CA GLU A 252 21.69 41.49 -1.30
C GLU A 252 22.20 42.56 -2.26
N ALA A 253 23.22 42.24 -3.04
CA ALA A 253 23.80 43.10 -4.06
C ALA A 253 23.64 42.46 -5.44
N GLU A 254 23.08 43.19 -6.40
CA GLU A 254 23.08 42.78 -7.80
C GLU A 254 24.41 43.19 -8.46
N LEU A 255 25.19 42.20 -8.87
CA LEU A 255 26.55 42.39 -9.38
C LEU A 255 26.62 42.01 -10.85
N ALA A 256 27.29 42.85 -11.64
CA ALA A 256 27.60 42.57 -13.03
C ALA A 256 29.09 42.78 -13.29
N LYS A 257 29.66 42.03 -14.24
CA LYS A 257 31.06 42.21 -14.62
C LYS A 257 31.27 43.64 -15.14
N ARG A 258 32.23 44.36 -14.56
CA ARG A 258 32.65 45.68 -15.04
C ARG A 258 33.17 45.53 -16.47
N SER A 259 32.52 46.20 -17.43
CA SER A 259 33.04 46.29 -18.80
C SER A 259 34.11 47.39 -18.82
N PRO A 260 35.19 47.22 -19.60
CA PRO A 260 36.11 48.31 -19.85
C PRO A 260 35.36 49.49 -20.51
N PRO A 261 35.74 50.75 -20.21
CA PRO A 261 35.13 51.94 -20.81
C PRO A 261 35.22 51.99 -22.36
N SER A 262 36.08 51.17 -22.97
CA SER A 262 36.39 51.15 -24.40
C SER A 262 35.62 50.11 -25.23
N ALA A 263 34.72 49.31 -24.63
CA ALA A 263 33.89 48.40 -25.39
C ALA A 263 32.74 49.17 -26.06
N SER A 264 32.93 49.56 -27.33
CA SER A 264 31.86 50.09 -28.18
C SER A 264 30.65 49.14 -28.14
N PRO A 265 29.40 49.66 -28.11
CA PRO A 265 28.24 48.80 -28.29
C PRO A 265 28.38 48.06 -29.63
N PRO A 266 28.10 46.73 -29.69
CA PRO A 266 28.09 46.02 -30.96
C PRO A 266 27.16 46.77 -31.90
N HIS A 267 27.70 47.21 -33.04
CA HIS A 267 26.94 47.92 -34.06
C HIS A 267 25.90 46.96 -34.65
N GLY A 268 24.63 47.18 -34.34
CA GLY A 268 23.51 46.43 -34.92
C GLY A 268 22.30 46.49 -34.00
N GLY A 269 21.22 47.12 -34.47
CA GLY A 269 19.96 47.31 -33.73
C GLY A 269 19.19 46.03 -33.48
N GLY A 270 19.69 45.21 -32.54
CA GLY A 270 18.93 44.20 -31.81
C GLY A 270 18.91 44.59 -30.33
N GLU A 271 17.82 44.25 -29.64
CA GLU A 271 17.60 44.49 -28.21
C GLU A 271 18.90 44.30 -27.39
N ARG A 272 19.23 45.30 -26.53
CA ARG A 272 20.36 45.20 -25.61
C ARG A 272 20.20 43.92 -24.79
N GLU A 273 20.97 42.88 -25.10
CA GLU A 273 21.11 41.73 -24.22
C GLU A 273 21.63 42.28 -22.89
N GLY A 274 20.75 42.35 -21.88
CA GLY A 274 21.03 42.98 -20.60
C GLY A 274 22.35 42.45 -20.04
N ARG A 275 23.17 43.36 -19.50
CA ARG A 275 24.46 43.00 -18.90
C ARG A 275 24.21 41.87 -17.89
N ARG A 276 24.82 40.70 -18.11
CA ARG A 276 24.58 39.53 -17.26
C ARG A 276 24.98 39.86 -15.81
N SER A 277 23.98 39.95 -14.94
CA SER A 277 24.12 40.18 -13.52
C SER A 277 23.75 38.93 -12.72
N PHE A 278 24.12 38.91 -11.44
CA PHE A 278 23.66 37.92 -10.48
C PHE A 278 23.55 38.55 -9.09
N ILE A 279 22.72 37.96 -8.23
CA ILE A 279 22.53 38.41 -6.86
C ILE A 279 23.56 37.73 -5.95
N ALA A 280 24.27 38.51 -5.16
CA ALA A 280 25.13 38.05 -4.09
C ALA A 280 24.57 38.50 -2.74
N ARG A 281 24.46 37.57 -1.78
CA ARG A 281 24.01 37.88 -0.42
C ARG A 281 25.20 38.15 0.49
N LEU A 282 25.16 39.26 1.22
CA LEU A 282 26.13 39.54 2.28
C LEU A 282 25.96 38.51 3.40
N HIS A 283 27.05 37.83 3.76
CA HIS A 283 27.02 36.77 4.76
C HIS A 283 27.97 37.02 5.94
N ARG A 284 28.98 37.87 5.78
CA ARG A 284 29.97 38.23 6.80
C ARG A 284 30.44 39.66 6.62
N ILE A 285 30.82 40.29 7.72
CA ILE A 285 31.45 41.61 7.76
C ILE A 285 32.72 41.54 8.61
N ARG A 286 33.64 42.48 8.38
CA ARG A 286 34.88 42.56 9.16
C ARG A 286 34.80 43.69 10.16
N ARG A 287 34.69 43.37 11.45
CA ARG A 287 34.70 44.34 12.56
C ARG A 287 35.93 44.10 13.45
N ALA A 288 36.60 45.16 13.87
CA ALA A 288 37.83 45.10 14.70
C ALA A 288 38.88 44.07 14.19
N GLY A 289 39.02 43.94 12.86
CA GLY A 289 39.96 43.01 12.23
C GLY A 289 39.51 41.56 12.11
N ARG A 290 38.35 41.17 12.66
CA ARG A 290 37.81 39.80 12.66
C ARG A 290 36.58 39.67 11.76
N TRP A 291 36.39 38.49 11.19
CA TRP A 291 35.18 38.15 10.42
C TRP A 291 34.09 37.71 11.37
N GLU A 292 32.93 38.33 11.28
CA GLU A 292 31.75 38.05 12.09
C GLU A 292 30.58 37.66 11.16
N GLU A 293 29.70 36.76 11.64
CA GLU A 293 28.43 36.50 10.97
C GLU A 293 27.53 37.73 11.11
N LEU A 294 26.77 38.01 10.06
CA LEU A 294 25.98 39.22 9.97
C LEU A 294 24.62 39.04 10.64
N GLU A 295 24.44 39.72 11.77
CA GLU A 295 23.14 39.92 12.43
C GLU A 295 22.75 41.40 12.30
N LEU A 296 21.67 41.68 11.58
CA LEU A 296 21.13 43.04 11.36
C LEU A 296 19.73 43.08 11.93
N HIS A 297 19.51 43.89 12.97
CA HIS A 297 18.25 43.89 13.73
C HIS A 297 17.42 45.15 13.54
N SER A 298 17.92 46.14 12.80
CA SER A 298 17.24 47.41 12.57
C SER A 298 17.52 47.96 11.16
N GLU A 299 16.64 48.84 10.69
CA GLU A 299 16.85 49.59 9.44
C GLU A 299 18.14 50.41 9.49
N ASP A 300 18.45 51.04 10.63
CA ASP A 300 19.66 51.86 10.79
C ASP A 300 20.95 51.03 10.60
N ASP A 301 20.99 49.80 11.13
CA ASP A 301 22.12 48.87 10.93
C ASP A 301 22.31 48.54 9.45
N VAL A 302 21.20 48.34 8.73
CA VAL A 302 21.18 48.02 7.30
C VAL A 302 21.65 49.20 6.47
N GLN A 303 21.12 50.39 6.73
CA GLN A 303 21.46 51.61 5.97
C GLN A 303 22.95 51.94 6.07
N ALA A 304 23.55 51.75 7.25
CA ALA A 304 24.99 51.92 7.42
C ALA A 304 25.80 50.97 6.53
N VAL A 305 25.41 49.68 6.48
CA VAL A 305 26.07 48.67 5.64
C VAL A 305 25.84 48.95 4.15
N VAL A 306 24.63 49.32 3.75
CA VAL A 306 24.30 49.64 2.36
C VAL A 306 25.11 50.84 1.87
N ALA A 307 25.20 51.91 2.66
CA ALA A 307 25.95 53.11 2.30
C ALA A 307 27.46 52.86 2.10
N GLU A 308 28.04 51.89 2.81
CA GLU A 308 29.41 51.43 2.61
C GLU A 308 29.52 50.61 1.31
N LEU A 309 28.63 49.63 1.14
CA LEU A 309 28.59 48.74 -0.02
C LEU A 309 28.34 49.45 -1.36
N GLU A 310 27.53 50.51 -1.39
CA GLU A 310 27.29 51.31 -2.61
C GLU A 310 28.56 51.96 -3.17
N LYS A 311 29.55 52.20 -2.31
CA LYS A 311 30.83 52.83 -2.67
C LYS A 311 31.96 51.81 -2.86
N SER A 312 31.70 50.54 -2.54
CA SER A 312 32.67 49.46 -2.54
C SER A 312 33.01 48.94 -3.95
N VAL A 313 34.16 48.26 -4.05
CA VAL A 313 34.60 47.61 -5.28
C VAL A 313 34.56 46.11 -5.08
N TYR A 314 33.52 45.50 -5.64
CA TYR A 314 33.32 44.07 -5.56
C TYR A 314 34.36 43.29 -6.36
N THR A 315 35.13 42.48 -5.66
CA THR A 315 36.16 41.60 -6.21
C THR A 315 35.80 40.15 -5.90
N VAL A 316 35.73 39.33 -6.94
CA VAL A 316 35.61 37.87 -6.76
C VAL A 316 36.92 37.36 -6.19
N THR A 317 36.88 36.80 -4.98
CA THR A 317 38.07 36.29 -4.29
C THR A 317 38.21 34.79 -4.46
N LYS A 318 37.10 34.08 -4.64
CA LYS A 318 37.10 32.63 -4.82
C LYS A 318 35.93 32.17 -5.67
N VAL A 319 36.21 31.24 -6.57
CA VAL A 319 35.18 30.48 -7.29
C VAL A 319 35.42 29.01 -7.00
N LYS A 320 34.40 28.34 -6.48
CA LYS A 320 34.42 26.89 -6.24
C LYS A 320 33.36 26.24 -7.11
N GLU A 321 33.85 25.49 -8.08
CA GLU A 321 33.02 24.61 -8.90
C GLU A 321 32.98 23.23 -8.26
N GLY A 322 31.84 22.58 -8.39
CA GLY A 322 31.64 21.24 -7.89
C GLY A 322 30.49 20.57 -8.62
N GLN A 323 30.33 19.29 -8.36
CA GLN A 323 29.25 18.50 -8.93
C GLN A 323 28.47 17.84 -7.80
N ARG A 324 27.15 18.03 -7.79
CA ARG A 324 26.25 17.39 -6.84
C ARG A 324 25.38 16.36 -7.55
N ARG A 325 25.39 15.14 -7.02
CA ARG A 325 24.49 14.07 -7.45
C ARG A 325 23.28 13.98 -6.54
N ARG A 326 22.09 13.95 -7.11
CA ARG A 326 20.83 13.77 -6.39
C ARG A 326 20.20 12.44 -6.79
N LYS A 327 20.19 11.49 -5.85
CA LYS A 327 19.54 10.20 -6.04
C LYS A 327 18.02 10.37 -6.17
N PRO A 328 17.35 9.56 -7.01
CA PRO A 328 15.90 9.55 -7.05
C PRO A 328 15.31 9.05 -5.74
N ALA A 329 14.13 9.55 -5.40
CA ALA A 329 13.40 9.11 -4.23
C ALA A 329 12.93 7.66 -4.39
N ALA A 330 12.80 6.95 -3.26
CA ALA A 330 12.28 5.59 -3.23
C ALA A 330 10.85 5.50 -3.80
N PRO A 331 10.44 4.30 -4.28
CA PRO A 331 9.04 3.97 -4.49
C PRO A 331 8.17 4.31 -3.28
N TYR A 332 6.87 4.46 -3.50
CA TYR A 332 5.99 4.89 -2.43
C TYR A 332 5.76 3.80 -1.38
N THR A 333 5.81 4.21 -0.12
CA THR A 333 5.11 3.56 0.99
C THR A 333 3.75 4.23 1.19
N THR A 334 2.91 3.69 2.09
CA THR A 334 1.62 4.32 2.45
C THR A 334 1.79 5.77 2.90
N SER A 335 2.74 6.02 3.81
CA SER A 335 2.95 7.34 4.40
C SER A 335 3.48 8.35 3.39
N THR A 336 4.46 7.97 2.58
CA THR A 336 5.06 8.85 1.58
C THR A 336 4.11 9.12 0.41
N MET A 337 3.25 8.16 0.04
CA MET A 337 2.17 8.37 -0.93
C MET A 337 1.18 9.41 -0.40
N GLN A 338 0.71 9.27 0.85
CA GLN A 338 -0.24 10.20 1.46
C GLN A 338 0.33 11.61 1.56
N GLN A 339 1.59 11.76 1.96
CA GLN A 339 2.28 13.06 2.05
C GLN A 339 2.37 13.73 0.67
N GLU A 340 2.82 13.01 -0.36
CA GLU A 340 2.95 13.59 -1.70
C GLU A 340 1.59 13.86 -2.36
N ALA A 341 0.58 13.02 -2.13
CA ALA A 341 -0.78 13.27 -2.60
C ALA A 341 -1.39 14.50 -1.91
N SER A 342 -1.14 14.72 -0.62
CA SER A 342 -1.54 15.96 0.06
C SER A 342 -0.83 17.17 -0.54
N ARG A 343 0.50 17.11 -0.69
CA ARG A 343 1.32 18.23 -1.17
C ARG A 343 1.03 18.60 -2.62
N ARG A 344 0.93 17.62 -3.52
CA ARG A 344 0.80 17.85 -4.97
C ARG A 344 -0.63 17.80 -5.47
N LEU A 345 -1.50 17.00 -4.86
CA LEU A 345 -2.87 16.79 -5.33
C LEU A 345 -3.93 17.44 -4.44
N ARG A 346 -3.54 17.93 -3.25
CA ARG A 346 -4.45 18.45 -2.21
C ARG A 346 -5.46 17.39 -1.74
N PHE A 347 -5.04 16.13 -1.73
CA PHE A 347 -5.88 15.04 -1.22
C PHE A 347 -5.67 14.86 0.29
N THR A 348 -6.77 14.72 1.03
CA THR A 348 -6.71 14.21 2.40
C THR A 348 -6.24 12.75 2.41
N ALA A 349 -5.67 12.29 3.52
CA ALA A 349 -5.22 10.89 3.65
C ALA A 349 -6.35 9.89 3.31
N ARG A 350 -7.58 10.15 3.79
CA ARG A 350 -8.77 9.34 3.48
C ARG A 350 -9.07 9.31 1.98
N ARG A 351 -8.99 10.45 1.30
CA ARG A 351 -9.24 10.55 -0.13
C ARG A 351 -8.18 9.80 -0.93
N THR A 352 -6.90 9.92 -0.56
CA THR A 352 -5.80 9.17 -1.17
C THR A 352 -6.01 7.67 -1.04
N MET A 353 -6.28 7.18 0.18
CA MET A 353 -6.47 5.73 0.41
C MET A 353 -7.69 5.18 -0.32
N ARG A 354 -8.78 5.94 -0.44
CA ARG A 354 -9.96 5.52 -1.21
C ARG A 354 -9.63 5.28 -2.68
N PHE A 355 -8.91 6.20 -3.33
CA PHE A 355 -8.54 6.03 -4.73
C PHE A 355 -7.45 4.96 -4.92
N ALA A 356 -6.50 4.85 -3.99
CA ALA A 356 -5.52 3.77 -4.01
C ALA A 356 -6.19 2.39 -3.90
N GLN A 357 -7.19 2.23 -3.00
CA GLN A 357 -7.98 1.01 -2.90
C GLN A 357 -8.65 0.66 -4.23
N GLN A 358 -9.28 1.64 -4.91
CA GLN A 358 -9.93 1.40 -6.20
C GLN A 358 -8.93 0.98 -7.28
N LEU A 359 -7.77 1.64 -7.33
CA LEU A 359 -6.70 1.28 -8.27
C LEU A 359 -6.14 -0.12 -8.00
N TYR A 360 -6.09 -0.56 -6.74
CA TYR A 360 -5.65 -1.90 -6.34
C TYR A 360 -6.70 -2.98 -6.64
N GLU A 361 -7.95 -2.76 -6.21
CA GLU A 361 -9.05 -3.74 -6.35
C GLU A 361 -9.47 -3.98 -7.79
N GLY A 362 -9.31 -2.96 -8.64
CA GLY A 362 -9.40 -3.08 -10.07
C GLY A 362 -10.24 -1.99 -10.73
N VAL A 363 -9.81 -1.60 -11.92
CA VAL A 363 -10.53 -0.69 -12.83
C VAL A 363 -10.78 -1.42 -14.14
N ASP A 364 -11.97 -1.22 -14.71
CA ASP A 364 -12.32 -1.79 -16.02
C ASP A 364 -11.63 -1.03 -17.15
N LEU A 365 -10.81 -1.74 -17.92
CA LEU A 365 -10.08 -1.18 -19.06
C LEU A 365 -10.74 -1.51 -20.42
N GLY A 366 -11.99 -1.97 -20.41
CA GLY A 366 -12.77 -2.35 -21.60
C GLY A 366 -12.67 -3.83 -21.96
N ASP A 367 -11.57 -4.49 -21.61
CA ASP A 367 -11.41 -5.94 -21.67
C ASP A 367 -11.73 -6.63 -20.32
N GLY A 368 -12.10 -5.84 -19.31
CA GLY A 368 -12.50 -6.25 -17.97
C GLY A 368 -11.68 -5.57 -16.86
N PRO A 369 -12.03 -5.80 -15.59
CA PRO A 369 -11.33 -5.22 -14.45
C PRO A 369 -9.91 -5.80 -14.28
N VAL A 370 -8.96 -4.95 -13.89
CA VAL A 370 -7.60 -5.35 -13.50
C VAL A 370 -7.02 -4.42 -12.42
N GLY A 371 -6.22 -4.96 -11.51
CA GLY A 371 -5.47 -4.18 -10.52
C GLY A 371 -4.37 -3.36 -11.21
N LEU A 372 -4.38 -2.04 -10.99
CA LEU A 372 -3.44 -1.09 -11.61
C LEU A 372 -2.23 -0.79 -10.73
N ILE A 373 -2.35 -0.97 -9.41
CA ILE A 373 -1.25 -0.80 -8.47
C ILE A 373 -1.14 -1.98 -7.52
N THR A 374 0.03 -2.15 -6.92
CA THR A 374 0.26 -3.05 -5.78
C THR A 374 -0.47 -2.57 -4.52
N TYR A 375 -0.51 -3.43 -3.50
CA TYR A 375 -1.24 -3.19 -2.27
C TYR A 375 -0.80 -1.90 -1.57
N MET A 376 -1.77 -1.01 -1.31
CA MET A 376 -1.51 0.38 -0.89
C MET A 376 -1.26 0.55 0.61
N ARG A 377 -1.31 -0.54 1.40
CA ARG A 377 -0.99 -0.51 2.84
C ARG A 377 0.31 -1.26 3.10
N THR A 378 1.40 -0.59 2.79
CA THR A 378 2.77 -1.08 2.91
C THR A 378 3.65 -0.03 3.57
N ASP A 379 4.62 -0.49 4.35
CA ASP A 379 5.75 0.27 4.88
C ASP A 379 7.06 -0.03 4.13
N SER A 380 7.02 -0.95 3.17
CA SER A 380 8.16 -1.40 2.39
C SER A 380 8.42 -0.52 1.17
N THR A 381 9.71 -0.33 0.86
CA THR A 381 10.17 0.26 -0.41
C THR A 381 10.75 -0.80 -1.37
N ASN A 382 10.58 -2.08 -1.05
CA ASN A 382 11.06 -3.19 -1.87
C ASN A 382 10.32 -3.25 -3.21
N VAL A 383 10.99 -3.75 -4.25
CA VAL A 383 10.42 -3.91 -5.59
C VAL A 383 10.82 -5.29 -6.10
N ALA A 384 9.87 -6.05 -6.64
CA ALA A 384 10.12 -7.35 -7.25
C ALA A 384 11.10 -7.23 -8.43
N GLU A 385 11.97 -8.23 -8.59
CA GLU A 385 12.99 -8.23 -9.65
C GLU A 385 12.38 -8.11 -11.06
N GLN A 386 11.24 -8.77 -11.29
CA GLN A 386 10.48 -8.67 -12.53
C GLN A 386 10.03 -7.23 -12.83
N ALA A 387 9.53 -6.52 -11.82
CA ALA A 387 9.10 -5.13 -11.97
C ALA A 387 10.29 -4.17 -12.17
N GLN A 388 11.47 -4.49 -11.60
CA GLN A 388 12.70 -3.75 -11.89
C GLN A 388 13.16 -3.98 -13.33
N ALA A 389 13.09 -5.21 -13.84
CA ALA A 389 13.44 -5.54 -15.21
C ALA A 389 12.53 -4.80 -16.21
N GLU A 390 11.20 -4.88 -16.04
CA GLU A 390 10.22 -4.20 -16.90
C GLU A 390 10.44 -2.67 -16.90
N ALA A 391 10.70 -2.08 -15.72
CA ALA A 391 10.99 -0.65 -15.61
C ALA A 391 12.28 -0.26 -16.33
N ARG A 392 13.33 -1.08 -16.26
CA ARG A 392 14.60 -0.81 -16.94
C ARG A 392 14.42 -0.83 -18.46
N GLU A 393 13.77 -1.86 -18.99
CA GLU A 393 13.47 -1.97 -20.43
C GLU A 393 12.66 -0.77 -20.91
N PHE A 394 11.59 -0.43 -20.19
CA PHE A 394 10.77 0.74 -20.51
C PHE A 394 11.58 2.05 -20.49
N ILE A 395 12.51 2.23 -19.54
CA ILE A 395 13.33 3.45 -19.48
C ILE A 395 14.32 3.51 -20.65
N VAL A 396 14.95 2.38 -21.01
CA VAL A 396 15.84 2.32 -22.18
C VAL A 396 15.07 2.73 -23.44
N GLU A 397 13.91 2.12 -23.68
CA GLU A 397 13.11 2.38 -24.87
C GLU A 397 12.59 3.82 -24.92
N LYS A 398 12.12 4.36 -23.78
CA LYS A 398 11.43 5.64 -23.74
C LYS A 398 12.34 6.86 -23.58
N TYR A 399 13.43 6.70 -22.83
CA TYR A 399 14.29 7.81 -22.41
C TYR A 399 15.75 7.66 -22.85
N GLY A 400 16.22 6.44 -23.11
CA GLY A 400 17.61 6.17 -23.47
C GLY A 400 18.38 5.40 -22.39
N ALA A 401 19.45 4.72 -22.80
CA ALA A 401 20.25 3.84 -21.93
C ALA A 401 20.98 4.61 -20.81
N GLU A 402 21.34 5.87 -21.05
CA GLU A 402 22.01 6.76 -20.09
C GLU A 402 21.14 7.10 -18.88
N PHE A 403 19.81 6.97 -19.01
CA PHE A 403 18.86 7.19 -17.92
C PHE A 403 18.66 5.97 -17.03
N VAL A 404 19.28 4.84 -17.37
CA VAL A 404 19.23 3.61 -16.58
C VAL A 404 20.50 3.45 -15.77
N PRO A 405 20.42 3.28 -14.44
CA PRO A 405 21.61 3.06 -13.62
C PRO A 405 22.25 1.70 -13.94
N PRO A 406 23.58 1.55 -13.80
CA PRO A 406 24.28 0.31 -14.12
C PRO A 406 23.76 -0.92 -13.34
N LYS A 407 23.32 -0.71 -12.09
CA LYS A 407 22.67 -1.74 -11.25
C LYS A 407 21.27 -1.28 -10.85
N PRO A 408 20.29 -2.20 -10.73
CA PRO A 408 18.96 -1.87 -10.22
C PRO A 408 19.04 -1.17 -8.84
N PRO A 409 18.35 -0.03 -8.65
CA PRO A 409 18.33 0.66 -7.37
C PRO A 409 17.75 -0.19 -6.25
N ARG A 410 18.40 -0.20 -5.09
CA ARG A 410 17.89 -0.81 -3.86
C ARG A 410 17.64 0.26 -2.81
N TYR A 411 16.43 0.26 -2.25
CA TYR A 411 16.00 1.22 -1.24
C TYR A 411 15.82 0.51 0.10
N LYS A 412 16.54 0.98 1.12
CA LYS A 412 16.41 0.42 2.48
C LYS A 412 15.08 0.86 3.10
N THR A 413 14.27 -0.12 3.49
CA THR A 413 13.08 0.10 4.32
C THR A 413 13.52 0.59 5.70
N LYS A 414 13.00 1.74 6.13
CA LYS A 414 13.40 2.36 7.41
C LYS A 414 12.67 1.79 8.63
N ALA A 415 11.56 1.06 8.43
CA ALA A 415 10.75 0.52 9.51
C ALA A 415 11.40 -0.73 10.14
N LYS A 416 11.75 -0.65 11.43
CA LYS A 416 12.17 -1.82 12.23
C LYS A 416 10.96 -2.75 12.36
N GLY A 417 11.03 -3.94 11.74
CA GLY A 417 9.95 -4.94 11.77
C GLY A 417 9.04 -4.96 10.53
N ALA A 418 9.38 -4.23 9.46
CA ALA A 418 8.70 -4.40 8.18
C ALA A 418 8.84 -5.86 7.71
N GLN A 419 7.73 -6.51 7.39
CA GLN A 419 7.77 -7.83 6.75
C GLN A 419 8.39 -7.63 5.36
N GLU A 420 9.61 -8.16 5.15
CA GLU A 420 10.36 -8.02 3.89
C GLU A 420 9.62 -8.61 2.67
N ALA A 421 8.56 -9.39 2.91
CA ALA A 421 7.64 -9.90 1.90
C ALA A 421 6.71 -8.84 1.29
N HIS A 422 6.62 -7.64 1.85
CA HIS A 422 5.77 -6.58 1.29
C HIS A 422 6.49 -5.79 0.21
N GLU A 423 5.74 -5.47 -0.85
CA GLU A 423 6.21 -4.63 -1.94
C GLU A 423 5.85 -3.15 -1.72
N ALA A 424 6.59 -2.26 -2.36
CA ALA A 424 6.24 -0.86 -2.47
C ALA A 424 4.96 -0.63 -3.28
N ILE A 425 4.34 0.53 -3.11
CA ILE A 425 3.23 1.00 -3.94
C ILE A 425 3.77 1.43 -5.31
N ARG A 426 3.51 0.62 -6.33
CA ARG A 426 3.93 0.83 -7.72
C ARG A 426 2.82 0.42 -8.70
N PRO A 427 2.90 0.80 -9.99
CA PRO A 427 2.08 0.18 -11.02
C PRO A 427 2.31 -1.32 -11.08
N THR A 428 1.26 -2.09 -11.35
CA THR A 428 1.37 -3.52 -11.65
C THR A 428 2.14 -3.79 -12.95
N SER A 429 2.13 -2.85 -13.89
CA SER A 429 3.01 -2.81 -15.05
C SER A 429 3.32 -1.36 -15.44
N VAL A 430 4.57 -1.05 -15.80
CA VAL A 430 4.99 0.29 -16.28
C VAL A 430 4.47 0.60 -17.68
N LEU A 431 4.17 -0.44 -18.47
CA LEU A 431 3.62 -0.31 -19.82
C LEU A 431 2.22 0.32 -19.82
N ARG A 432 1.51 0.24 -18.70
CA ARG A 432 0.23 0.94 -18.46
C ARG A 432 0.45 2.43 -18.21
N THR A 433 1.02 3.13 -19.18
CA THR A 433 1.37 4.54 -19.02
C THR A 433 0.14 5.39 -18.64
N PRO A 434 0.30 6.47 -17.87
CA PRO A 434 -0.82 7.34 -17.52
C PRO A 434 -1.59 7.82 -18.76
N LYS A 435 -0.88 8.16 -19.85
CA LYS A 435 -1.50 8.58 -21.12
C LYS A 435 -2.47 7.53 -21.65
N HIS A 436 -2.07 6.25 -21.63
CA HIS A 436 -2.91 5.14 -22.08
C HIS A 436 -4.11 4.89 -21.16
N LEU A 437 -3.94 5.03 -19.84
CA LEU A 437 -5.03 4.79 -18.89
C LEU A 437 -6.02 5.95 -18.74
N LYS A 438 -5.71 7.14 -19.27
CA LYS A 438 -6.54 8.34 -19.10
C LYS A 438 -8.02 8.16 -19.49
N PRO A 439 -8.39 7.43 -20.56
CA PRO A 439 -9.80 7.22 -20.91
C PRO A 439 -10.59 6.36 -19.91
N TYR A 440 -9.91 5.52 -19.13
CA TYR A 440 -10.54 4.55 -18.24
C TYR A 440 -10.60 5.02 -16.77
N LEU A 441 -9.87 6.08 -16.43
CA LEU A 441 -9.74 6.57 -15.06
C LEU A 441 -10.51 7.86 -14.86
N ASP A 442 -11.19 7.97 -13.71
CA ASP A 442 -11.69 9.27 -13.29
C ASP A 442 -10.53 10.24 -13.01
N ARG A 443 -10.83 11.55 -13.01
CA ARG A 443 -9.81 12.60 -12.83
C ARG A 443 -8.92 12.40 -11.60
N ASN A 444 -9.46 11.93 -10.49
CA ASN A 444 -8.69 11.74 -9.26
C ASN A 444 -7.89 10.45 -9.26
N GLN A 445 -8.47 9.36 -9.77
CA GLN A 445 -7.75 8.11 -10.01
C GLN A 445 -6.56 8.33 -10.94
N TYR A 446 -6.78 9.00 -12.07
CA TYR A 446 -5.73 9.36 -13.03
C TYR A 446 -4.61 10.16 -12.36
N ARG A 447 -4.94 11.17 -11.55
CA ARG A 447 -3.94 12.00 -10.86
C ARG A 447 -3.11 11.21 -9.85
N LEU A 448 -3.76 10.34 -9.07
CA LEU A 448 -3.06 9.50 -8.10
C LEU A 448 -2.20 8.44 -8.80
N TYR A 449 -2.75 7.74 -9.79
CA TYR A 449 -2.03 6.77 -10.59
C TYR A 449 -0.82 7.40 -11.28
N SER A 450 -0.98 8.57 -11.90
CA SER A 450 0.12 9.33 -12.51
C SER A 450 1.22 9.66 -11.52
N LEU A 451 0.87 9.98 -10.27
CA LEU A 451 1.83 10.27 -9.22
C LEU A 451 2.62 9.00 -8.83
N ILE A 452 1.91 7.88 -8.63
CA ILE A 452 2.50 6.57 -8.32
C ILE A 452 3.44 6.11 -9.44
N TRP A 453 2.95 6.14 -10.68
CA TRP A 453 3.70 5.73 -11.88
C TRP A 453 4.97 6.56 -12.04
N LYS A 454 4.89 7.90 -11.95
CA LYS A 454 6.06 8.78 -12.07
C LYS A 454 7.08 8.55 -10.95
N ARG A 455 6.63 8.32 -9.71
CA ARG A 455 7.53 8.02 -8.60
C ARG A 455 8.25 6.70 -8.83
N PHE A 456 7.53 5.66 -9.26
CA PHE A 456 8.11 4.35 -9.51
C PHE A 456 9.13 4.39 -10.64
N VAL A 457 8.77 4.89 -11.83
CA VAL A 457 9.72 4.99 -12.95
C VAL A 457 10.95 5.82 -12.57
N ALA A 458 10.76 7.01 -11.97
CA ALA A 458 11.88 7.84 -11.54
C ALA A 458 12.79 7.15 -10.50
N SER A 459 12.23 6.30 -9.63
CA SER A 459 13.02 5.52 -8.66
C SER A 459 13.95 4.49 -9.31
N GLN A 460 13.68 4.11 -10.55
CA GLN A 460 14.50 3.16 -11.31
C GLN A 460 15.50 3.86 -12.26
N MET A 461 15.51 5.20 -12.30
CA MET A 461 16.37 6.00 -13.19
C MET A 461 17.72 6.39 -12.54
N ALA A 462 18.66 6.85 -13.37
CA ALA A 462 19.96 7.36 -12.94
C ALA A 462 19.83 8.62 -12.04
N PRO A 463 20.79 8.86 -11.11
CA PRO A 463 20.82 10.11 -10.34
C PRO A 463 20.95 11.34 -11.22
N ALA A 464 20.27 12.42 -10.85
CA ALA A 464 20.46 13.71 -11.48
C ALA A 464 21.83 14.28 -11.09
N VAL A 465 22.56 14.83 -12.07
CA VAL A 465 23.87 15.45 -11.90
C VAL A 465 23.72 16.95 -12.11
N TYR A 466 24.15 17.73 -11.13
CA TYR A 466 24.10 19.19 -11.17
C TYR A 466 25.50 19.75 -10.99
N ASP A 467 25.86 20.73 -11.81
CA ASP A 467 27.00 21.58 -11.52
C ASP A 467 26.59 22.60 -10.46
N THR A 468 27.49 22.84 -9.52
CA THR A 468 27.31 23.77 -8.41
C THR A 468 28.45 24.75 -8.42
N ILE A 469 28.12 26.04 -8.37
CA ILE A 469 29.10 27.12 -8.32
C ILE A 469 28.87 27.90 -7.03
N SER A 470 29.93 28.08 -6.25
CA SER A 470 29.97 28.99 -5.10
C SER A 470 30.96 30.09 -5.41
N VAL A 471 30.57 31.35 -5.23
CA VAL A 471 31.41 32.52 -5.51
C VAL A 471 31.51 33.34 -4.24
N ASP A 472 32.73 33.55 -3.75
CA ASP A 472 33.01 34.46 -2.64
C ASP A 472 33.42 35.81 -3.23
N ILE A 473 32.79 36.87 -2.73
CA ILE A 473 32.97 38.23 -3.21
C ILE A 473 33.31 39.10 -2.01
N LEU A 474 34.40 39.85 -2.14
CA LEU A 474 34.80 40.87 -1.18
C LEU A 474 34.40 42.23 -1.76
N ALA A 475 33.66 43.00 -0.98
CA ALA A 475 33.30 44.38 -1.30
C ALA A 475 34.38 45.36 -0.82
#